data_AF-A0A0E9MKQ8-F1
#
_entry.id   AF-A0A0E9MKQ8-F1
#
_cell.length_a   1.000
_cell.length_b   1.000
_cell.length_c   1.000
_cell.angle_alpha   90.00
_cell.angle_beta   90.00
_cell.angle_gamma   90.00
#
_symmetry.space_group_name_H-M   'P 1'
#
loop_
_entity.id
_entity.type
_entity.pdbx_description
1 polymer ?
#
loop_
_entity_poly.entity_id
_entity_poly.type
_entity_poly.pdbx_seq_one_letter_code
_entity_poly.pdbx_strand_id
1 'polypeptide(L)'
;MFHSKLFGSHGFRNLLIIGLASSLATPAISSGYMKISNNPDGTRTARISYADLDLSSSDGQRELNKRVKSAVSRICSEPGSLASAEHACRANASKSTQAQVFAAVERSQTRLAMATPGR
;
A
#
# COMPACT_ATOMS: atom_id res chain seq x y z
N MET A 1 -7.19 21.11 43.92
CA MET A 1 -5.74 20.92 43.82
C MET A 1 -5.32 21.16 42.37
N PHE A 2 -4.97 22.40 42.04
CA PHE A 2 -4.38 22.76 40.74
C PHE A 2 -3.03 23.40 41.07
N HIS A 3 -1.95 22.68 40.81
CA HIS A 3 -0.61 23.24 40.97
C HIS A 3 -0.21 23.94 39.67
N SER A 4 -0.39 25.25 39.65
CA SER A 4 0.32 26.16 38.77
C SER A 4 1.78 26.24 39.20
N LYS A 5 2.72 26.05 38.28
CA LYS A 5 4.12 26.43 38.50
C LYS A 5 4.65 27.19 37.30
N LEU A 6 4.34 28.49 37.32
CA LEU A 6 5.05 29.53 36.61
C LEU A 6 6.36 29.80 37.38
N PHE A 7 7.49 29.40 36.79
CA PHE A 7 8.82 29.95 37.06
C PHE A 7 9.38 30.18 35.65
N GLY A 8 9.65 31.40 35.19
CA GLY A 8 10.38 32.43 35.90
C GLY A 8 11.70 32.62 35.17
N SER A 9 11.64 33.33 34.04
CA SER A 9 12.65 34.25 33.49
C SER A 9 14.13 34.05 33.88
N HIS A 10 14.91 33.50 32.95
CA HIS A 10 16.35 33.83 32.81
C HIS A 10 16.64 34.25 31.37
N GLY A 11 16.93 35.55 31.22
CA GLY A 11 17.99 36.08 30.37
C GLY A 11 17.91 35.87 28.86
N PHE A 12 17.35 36.86 28.16
CA PHE A 12 17.70 37.16 26.77
C PHE A 12 19.22 37.38 26.64
N ARG A 13 19.90 36.48 25.93
CA ARG A 13 21.21 36.79 25.31
C ARG A 13 21.39 36.05 23.99
N ASN A 14 20.77 36.62 22.97
CA ASN A 14 21.25 36.75 21.59
C ASN A 14 22.03 35.58 20.97
N LEU A 15 21.39 34.83 20.07
CA LEU A 15 21.97 34.39 18.78
C LEU A 15 20.86 33.92 17.84
N LEU A 16 20.68 34.65 16.75
CA LEU A 16 19.95 34.26 15.55
C LEU A 16 20.41 32.89 15.07
N ILE A 17 19.56 31.87 15.14
CA ILE A 17 19.69 30.69 14.29
C ILE A 17 18.56 30.77 13.28
N ILE A 18 18.90 31.31 12.10
CA ILE A 18 18.13 31.18 10.87
C ILE A 18 18.23 29.70 10.49
N GLY A 19 17.38 28.87 11.08
CA GLY A 19 17.20 27.48 10.69
C GLY A 19 16.00 27.38 9.76
N LEU A 20 16.17 27.68 8.47
CA LEU A 20 15.27 27.19 7.45
C LEU A 20 15.35 25.66 7.47
N ALA A 21 14.50 25.02 8.26
CA ALA A 21 14.32 23.58 8.21
C ALA A 21 13.67 23.25 6.86
N SER A 22 14.50 23.03 5.84
CA SER A 22 14.09 22.44 4.58
C SER A 22 13.60 21.03 4.90
N SER A 23 12.29 20.90 5.09
CA SER A 23 11.60 19.62 5.20
C SER A 23 11.86 18.86 3.90
N LEU A 24 12.90 18.03 3.88
CA LEU A 24 13.11 17.02 2.86
C LEU A 24 11.94 16.04 3.00
N ALA A 25 10.86 16.30 2.27
CA ALA A 25 9.75 15.39 2.12
C ALA A 25 10.31 14.10 1.51
N THR A 26 10.69 13.17 2.38
CA THR A 26 11.20 11.88 1.96
C THR A 26 10.02 11.19 1.30
N PRO A 27 10.07 10.86 0.00
CA PRO A 27 9.00 10.08 -0.59
C PRO A 27 8.98 8.76 0.16
N ALA A 28 7.89 8.50 0.89
CA ALA A 28 7.67 7.20 1.48
C ALA A 28 7.56 6.22 0.31
N ILE A 29 8.65 5.52 0.00
CA ILE A 29 8.69 4.45 -0.98
C ILE A 29 7.84 3.32 -0.38
N SER A 30 6.54 3.43 -0.61
CA SER A 30 5.59 2.38 -0.33
C SER A 30 6.00 1.21 -1.20
N SER A 31 6.67 0.21 -0.63
CA SER A 31 6.93 -1.06 -1.27
C SER A 31 5.58 -1.67 -1.63
N GLY A 32 5.11 -1.40 -2.86
CA GLY A 32 3.81 -1.81 -3.35
C GLY A 32 3.84 -3.30 -3.58
N TYR A 33 3.47 -4.08 -2.56
CA TYR A 33 3.29 -5.52 -2.70
C TYR A 33 1.96 -5.96 -2.12
N MET A 34 1.44 -7.04 -2.70
CA MET A 34 0.16 -7.63 -2.37
C MET A 34 0.36 -9.11 -2.11
N LYS A 35 -0.36 -9.65 -1.11
CA LYS A 35 -0.31 -11.07 -0.78
C LYS A 35 -1.65 -11.71 -1.14
N ILE A 36 -1.64 -12.64 -2.08
CA ILE A 36 -2.80 -13.49 -2.36
C ILE A 36 -2.68 -14.75 -1.52
N SER A 37 -3.77 -15.15 -0.87
CA SER A 37 -3.88 -16.44 -0.19
C SER A 37 -5.05 -17.22 -0.79
N ASN A 38 -4.87 -18.53 -0.93
CA ASN A 38 -5.98 -19.41 -1.30
C ASN A 38 -6.69 -20.08 -0.12
N ASN A 39 -6.01 -20.23 1.01
CA ASN A 39 -6.56 -20.88 2.21
C ASN A 39 -6.66 -19.88 3.38
N PRO A 40 -7.60 -20.08 4.33
CA PRO A 40 -7.61 -19.34 5.59
C PRO A 40 -6.30 -19.51 6.38
N ASP A 41 -5.63 -20.66 6.25
CA ASP A 41 -4.36 -20.96 6.94
C ASP A 41 -3.13 -20.31 6.30
N GLY A 42 -3.27 -19.66 5.14
CA GLY A 42 -2.15 -18.95 4.50
C GLY A 42 -1.05 -19.84 3.92
N THR A 43 -1.26 -21.15 3.78
CA THR A 43 -0.27 -22.13 3.30
C THR A 43 0.07 -21.96 1.82
N ARG A 44 -0.89 -21.54 0.99
CA ARG A 44 -0.68 -21.23 -0.43
C ARG A 44 -0.79 -19.74 -0.66
N THR A 45 0.36 -19.07 -0.62
CA THR A 45 0.43 -17.61 -0.79
C THR A 45 1.35 -17.19 -1.92
N ALA A 46 0.94 -16.16 -2.64
CA ALA A 46 1.73 -15.54 -3.69
C ALA A 46 1.91 -14.05 -3.40
N ARG A 47 3.16 -13.58 -3.53
CA ARG A 47 3.49 -12.16 -3.40
C ARG A 47 3.56 -11.52 -4.78
N ILE A 48 2.83 -10.44 -4.98
CA ILE A 48 2.78 -9.69 -6.23
C ILE A 48 3.35 -8.31 -5.96
N SER A 49 4.40 -7.94 -6.68
CA SER A 49 4.91 -6.56 -6.67
C SER A 49 4.15 -5.72 -7.69
N TYR A 50 3.72 -4.55 -7.25
CA TYR A 50 3.10 -3.50 -8.04
C TYR A 50 3.76 -2.13 -7.82
N ALA A 51 4.90 -2.09 -7.11
CA ALA A 51 5.63 -0.85 -6.84
C ALA A 51 6.09 -0.11 -8.11
N ASP A 52 6.27 -0.87 -9.19
CA ASP A 52 6.64 -0.42 -10.54
C ASP A 52 5.43 0.10 -11.35
N LEU A 53 4.21 -0.17 -10.91
CA LEU A 53 3.00 0.17 -11.66
C LEU A 53 2.41 1.50 -11.19
N ASP A 54 2.07 2.36 -12.15
CA ASP A 54 1.23 3.52 -11.92
C ASP A 54 -0.24 3.11 -11.77
N LEU A 55 -0.69 2.87 -10.54
CA LEU A 55 -2.07 2.43 -10.27
C LEU A 55 -3.10 3.56 -10.38
N SER A 56 -2.66 4.80 -10.58
CA SER A 56 -3.53 5.93 -10.92
C SER A 56 -4.00 5.90 -12.38
N SER A 57 -3.23 5.29 -13.28
CA SER A 57 -3.58 5.08 -14.66
C SER A 57 -4.38 3.79 -14.87
N SER A 58 -5.28 3.80 -15.86
CA SER A 58 -6.03 2.62 -16.28
C SER A 58 -5.12 1.48 -16.75
N ASP A 59 -3.99 1.79 -17.38
CA ASP A 59 -3.00 0.81 -17.85
C ASP A 59 -2.32 0.09 -16.69
N GLY A 60 -1.85 0.82 -15.67
CA GLY A 60 -1.23 0.20 -14.50
C GLY A 60 -2.21 -0.60 -13.65
N GLN A 61 -3.48 -0.19 -13.57
CA GLN A 61 -4.54 -1.00 -12.97
C GLN A 61 -4.80 -2.29 -13.76
N ARG A 62 -4.81 -2.22 -15.09
CA ARG A 62 -4.95 -3.40 -15.97
C ARG A 62 -3.80 -4.37 -15.78
N GLU A 63 -2.57 -3.86 -15.72
CA GLU A 63 -1.38 -4.68 -15.54
C GLU A 63 -1.35 -5.35 -14.16
N LEU A 64 -1.74 -4.62 -13.11
CA LEU A 64 -1.94 -5.21 -11.79
C LEU A 64 -2.97 -6.36 -11.82
N ASN A 65 -4.10 -6.15 -12.49
CA ASN A 65 -5.13 -7.17 -12.63
C ASN A 65 -4.63 -8.43 -13.36
N LYS A 66 -3.81 -8.27 -14.40
CA LYS A 66 -3.16 -9.41 -15.08
C LYS A 66 -2.22 -10.15 -14.15
N ARG A 67 -1.33 -9.43 -13.43
CA ARG A 67 -0.38 -10.04 -12.48
C ARG A 67 -1.11 -10.82 -11.38
N VAL A 68 -2.20 -10.25 -10.86
CA VAL A 68 -3.12 -10.90 -9.93
C VAL A 68 -3.71 -12.18 -10.51
N LYS A 69 -4.28 -12.15 -11.72
CA LYS A 69 -4.86 -13.34 -12.36
C LYS A 69 -3.84 -14.45 -12.55
N SER A 70 -2.63 -14.10 -13.01
CA SER A 70 -1.54 -15.05 -13.16
C SER A 70 -1.12 -15.69 -11.84
N ALA A 71 -1.02 -14.90 -10.76
CA ALA A 71 -0.71 -15.40 -9.43
C ALA A 71 -1.82 -16.31 -8.87
N VAL A 72 -3.09 -15.93 -9.05
CA VAL A 72 -4.26 -16.76 -8.70
C VAL A 72 -4.23 -18.08 -9.47
N SER A 73 -3.92 -18.05 -10.77
CA SER A 73 -3.80 -19.29 -11.54
C SER A 73 -2.68 -20.17 -11.02
N ARG A 74 -1.52 -19.61 -10.64
CA ARG A 74 -0.39 -20.39 -10.11
C ARG A 74 -0.71 -21.08 -8.78
N ILE A 75 -1.47 -20.43 -7.89
CA ILE A 75 -1.83 -21.04 -6.60
C ILE A 75 -3.01 -22.01 -6.70
N CYS A 76 -3.81 -21.91 -7.77
CA CYS A 76 -5.02 -22.72 -7.98
C CYS A 76 -4.87 -23.86 -8.97
N SER A 77 -3.92 -23.78 -9.88
CA SER A 77 -3.68 -24.85 -10.85
C SER A 77 -2.84 -25.94 -10.19
N GLU A 78 -3.53 -26.94 -9.67
CA GLU A 78 -2.97 -28.15 -9.11
C GLU A 78 -3.24 -29.33 -10.06
N PRO A 79 -2.20 -30.11 -10.44
CA PRO A 79 -2.37 -31.23 -11.35
C PRO A 79 -3.28 -32.30 -10.72
N GLY A 80 -4.32 -32.71 -11.45
CA GLY A 80 -5.30 -33.69 -10.97
C GLY A 80 -6.44 -33.10 -10.11
N SER A 81 -6.47 -31.78 -9.91
CA SER A 81 -7.58 -31.15 -9.20
C SER A 81 -8.85 -31.11 -10.05
N LEU A 82 -10.01 -31.29 -9.40
CA LEU A 82 -11.30 -31.17 -10.05
C LEU A 82 -11.55 -29.73 -10.50
N ALA A 83 -12.19 -29.53 -11.66
CA ALA A 83 -12.52 -28.19 -12.16
C ALA A 83 -13.34 -27.36 -11.16
N SER A 84 -14.20 -28.02 -10.36
CA SER A 84 -14.96 -27.39 -9.28
C SER A 84 -14.08 -26.88 -8.13
N ALA A 85 -13.04 -27.63 -7.77
CA ALA A 85 -12.07 -27.23 -6.75
C ALA A 85 -11.22 -26.04 -7.25
N GLU A 86 -10.78 -26.06 -8.51
CA GLU A 86 -10.07 -24.93 -9.11
C GLU A 86 -10.95 -23.67 -9.18
N HIS A 87 -12.24 -23.82 -9.50
CA HIS A 87 -13.18 -22.69 -9.52
C HIS A 87 -13.39 -22.08 -8.14
N ALA A 88 -13.63 -22.91 -7.13
CA ALA A 88 -13.76 -22.45 -5.73
C ALA A 88 -12.48 -21.75 -5.25
N CYS A 89 -11.32 -22.30 -5.60
CA CYS A 89 -10.01 -21.73 -5.34
C CYS A 89 -9.89 -20.32 -5.93
N ARG A 90 -10.21 -20.14 -7.22
CA ARG A 90 -10.15 -18.85 -7.89
C ARG A 90 -11.11 -17.83 -7.29
N ALA A 91 -12.34 -18.25 -6.95
CA ALA A 91 -13.34 -17.38 -6.34
C ALA A 91 -12.87 -16.84 -4.98
N ASN A 92 -12.36 -17.73 -4.12
CA ASN A 92 -11.85 -17.35 -2.79
C ASN A 92 -10.63 -16.42 -2.92
N ALA A 93 -9.63 -16.81 -3.73
CA ALA A 93 -8.43 -16.01 -3.93
C ALA A 93 -8.75 -14.62 -4.51
N SER A 94 -9.72 -14.53 -5.44
CA SER A 94 -10.15 -13.27 -6.04
C SER A 94 -10.83 -12.35 -5.00
N LYS A 95 -11.67 -12.92 -4.13
CA LYS A 95 -12.33 -12.16 -3.06
C LYS A 95 -11.32 -11.56 -2.07
N SER A 96 -10.34 -12.34 -1.63
CA SER A 96 -9.27 -11.87 -0.73
C SER A 96 -8.36 -10.81 -1.38
N THR A 97 -8.29 -10.85 -2.70
CA THR A 97 -7.44 -9.98 -3.52
C THR A 97 -8.09 -8.65 -3.81
N GLN A 98 -9.39 -8.65 -4.09
CA GLN A 98 -10.10 -7.47 -4.57
C GLN A 98 -9.99 -6.28 -3.59
N ALA A 99 -10.11 -6.52 -2.29
CA ALA A 99 -9.94 -5.49 -1.27
C ALA A 99 -8.51 -4.89 -1.28
N GLN A 100 -7.49 -5.70 -1.49
CA GLN A 100 -6.10 -5.23 -1.56
C GLN A 100 -5.84 -4.40 -2.81
N VAL A 101 -6.43 -4.78 -3.96
CA VAL A 101 -6.33 -4.02 -5.21
C VAL A 101 -7.00 -2.65 -5.04
N PHE A 102 -8.22 -2.60 -4.51
CA PHE A 102 -8.91 -1.33 -4.24
C PHE A 102 -8.09 -0.42 -3.31
N ALA A 103 -7.60 -0.96 -2.20
CA ALA A 103 -6.77 -0.20 -1.26
C ALA A 103 -5.42 0.23 -1.88
N ALA A 104 -4.86 -0.52 -2.82
CA ALA A 104 -3.64 -0.13 -3.52
C ALA A 104 -3.90 1.02 -4.52
N VAL A 105 -5.01 0.96 -5.25
CA VAL A 105 -5.42 2.01 -6.19
C VAL A 105 -5.76 3.30 -5.45
N GLU A 106 -6.55 3.23 -4.38
CA GLU A 106 -6.94 4.39 -3.58
C GLU A 106 -5.72 5.11 -3.02
N ARG A 107 -4.78 4.37 -2.41
CA ARG A 107 -3.51 4.93 -1.91
C ARG A 107 -2.70 5.61 -3.02
N SER A 108 -2.67 5.04 -4.22
CA SER A 108 -1.96 5.67 -5.34
C SER A 108 -2.63 6.98 -5.78
N GLN A 109 -3.96 7.04 -5.81
CA GLN A 109 -4.70 8.26 -6.12
C GLN A 109 -4.50 9.36 -5.06
N THR A 110 -4.53 9.00 -3.77
CA THR A 110 -4.24 9.97 -2.69
C THR A 110 -2.83 10.53 -2.81
N ARG A 111 -1.86 9.69 -3.19
CA ARG A 111 -0.47 10.13 -3.43
C ARG A 111 -0.35 11.12 -4.60
N LEU A 112 -1.09 10.92 -5.68
CA LEU A 112 -1.11 11.90 -6.78
C LEU A 112 -1.73 13.24 -6.34
N ALA A 113 -2.82 13.18 -5.58
CA ALA A 113 -3.51 14.37 -5.11
C ALA A 113 -2.62 15.23 -4.20
N MET A 114 -1.86 14.61 -3.28
CA MET A 114 -0.91 15.33 -2.42
C MET A 114 0.37 15.77 -3.15
N ALA A 115 0.75 15.06 -4.22
CA ALA A 115 1.91 15.42 -5.05
C ALA A 115 1.62 16.58 -6.03
N THR A 116 0.36 17.00 -6.15
CA THR A 116 -0.04 18.15 -6.97
C THR A 116 -0.44 19.33 -6.08
N PRO A 117 0.48 19.99 -5.36
CA PRO A 117 0.17 21.25 -4.69
C PRO A 117 0.03 22.36 -5.75
N GLY A 118 -1.18 22.88 -5.92
CA GLY A 118 -1.47 24.21 -6.46
C GLY A 118 -0.96 24.51 -7.88
N ARG A 119 -1.86 24.52 -8.85
CA ARG A 119 -1.69 25.38 -10.03
C ARG A 119 -2.15 26.79 -9.68
#